data_AF-A0A560DZD1-F1
#
_entry.id   AF-A0A560DZD1-F1
#
_cell.length_a   1.000
_cell.length_b   1.000
_cell.length_c   1.000
_cell.angle_alpha   90.00
_cell.angle_beta   90.00
_cell.angle_gamma   90.00
#
_symmetry.space_group_name_H-M   'P 1'
#
loop_
_entity.id
_entity.type
_entity.pdbx_description
1 polymer ?
#
loop_
_entity_poly.entity_id
_entity_poly.type
_entity_poly.pdbx_seq_one_letter_code
_entity_poly.pdbx_strand_id
1 'polypeptide(L)'
;MDKDAHPAEALLKHWRMMAQQYSGKAGDIASQIIAAGQSEPVIMAEFLSKFHVERAAMARGTVERLMRAVPSIRERIAEERFMELFYSPIHTRLLLRHHPIDREFIQTFPVDFFRVFGVEFDDGGRLRSLPRAGSDTATGKIVRAKQ
;
A
#
# COMPACT_ATOMS: atom_id res chain seq x y z
N MET A 1 4.96 8.28 10.72
CA MET A 1 3.70 8.65 10.03
C MET A 1 2.88 9.53 10.96
N ASP A 2 2.13 10.48 10.40
CA ASP A 2 1.28 11.40 11.16
C ASP A 2 0.32 10.60 12.06
N LYS A 3 0.46 10.76 13.38
CA LYS A 3 -0.33 9.98 14.35
C LYS A 3 -1.72 10.59 14.56
N ASP A 4 -1.86 11.89 14.29
CA ASP A 4 -3.07 12.67 14.55
C ASP A 4 -4.04 12.59 13.36
N ALA A 5 -3.54 12.27 12.16
CA ALA A 5 -4.36 11.94 11.00
C ALA A 5 -5.04 10.56 11.11
N HIS A 6 -6.16 10.39 10.38
CA HIS A 6 -6.78 9.09 10.22
C HIS A 6 -5.79 8.11 9.54
N PRO A 7 -5.67 6.83 9.98
CA PRO A 7 -4.65 5.92 9.48
C PRO A 7 -4.70 5.70 7.95
N ALA A 8 -5.89 5.77 7.34
CA ALA A 8 -6.05 5.72 5.88
C ALA A 8 -5.38 6.92 5.18
N GLU A 9 -5.56 8.14 5.70
CA GLU A 9 -4.91 9.34 5.16
C GLU A 9 -3.39 9.28 5.35
N ALA A 10 -2.94 8.81 6.53
CA ALA A 10 -1.53 8.65 6.83
C ALA A 10 -0.86 7.64 5.87
N LEU A 11 -1.52 6.51 5.59
CA LEU A 11 -1.06 5.51 4.62
C LEU A 11 -1.05 6.05 3.19
N LEU A 12 -2.11 6.74 2.77
CA LEU A 12 -2.18 7.40 1.46
C LEU A 12 -1.02 8.37 1.25
N LYS A 13 -0.79 9.27 2.23
CA LYS A 13 0.31 10.23 2.20
C LYS A 13 1.68 9.54 2.16
N HIS A 14 1.87 8.51 2.99
CA HIS A 14 3.12 7.77 3.05
C HIS A 14 3.41 7.02 1.74
N TRP A 15 2.39 6.36 1.15
CA TRP A 15 2.52 5.67 -0.12
C TRP A 15 2.93 6.63 -1.23
N ARG A 16 2.26 7.79 -1.32
CA ARG A 16 2.59 8.86 -2.30
C ARG A 16 4.02 9.36 -2.13
N MET A 17 4.45 9.59 -0.89
CA MET A 17 5.83 10.01 -0.60
C MET A 17 6.85 8.96 -1.05
N MET A 18 6.60 7.67 -0.76
CA MET A 18 7.49 6.59 -1.20
C MET A 18 7.56 6.49 -2.73
N ALA A 19 6.41 6.52 -3.39
CA ALA A 19 6.35 6.47 -4.85
C ALA A 19 7.07 7.67 -5.48
N GLN A 20 6.92 8.88 -4.92
CA GLN A 20 7.64 10.08 -5.37
C GLN A 20 9.15 9.99 -5.16
N GLN A 21 9.63 9.32 -4.11
CA GLN A 21 11.07 9.08 -3.91
C GLN A 21 11.60 8.09 -4.95
N TYR A 22 10.85 7.03 -5.23
CA TYR A 22 11.24 6.00 -6.20
C TYR A 22 11.02 6.41 -7.66
N SER A 23 10.33 7.51 -7.94
CA SER A 23 10.23 8.07 -9.30
C SER A 23 11.48 8.79 -9.77
N GLY A 24 12.50 8.95 -8.92
CA GLY A 24 13.75 9.66 -9.24
C GLY A 24 15.01 8.83 -8.97
N LYS A 25 16.15 9.51 -8.85
CA LYS A 25 17.48 8.89 -8.68
C LYS A 25 17.56 7.90 -7.51
N ALA A 26 16.81 8.14 -6.43
CA ALA A 26 16.76 7.22 -5.29
C ALA A 26 16.15 5.87 -5.66
N GLY A 27 15.13 5.86 -6.53
CA GLY A 27 14.57 4.64 -7.11
C GLY A 27 15.58 3.91 -8.00
N ASP A 28 16.30 4.63 -8.86
CA ASP A 28 17.33 4.02 -9.71
C ASP A 28 18.39 3.30 -8.87
N ILE A 29 18.90 3.96 -7.83
CA ILE A 29 19.87 3.37 -6.89
C ILE A 29 19.27 2.14 -6.20
N ALA A 30 18.05 2.25 -5.67
CA ALA A 30 17.39 1.11 -5.02
C ALA A 30 17.21 -0.08 -5.98
N SER A 31 16.82 0.16 -7.23
CA SER A 31 16.66 -0.90 -8.24
C SER A 31 17.97 -1.62 -8.54
N GLN A 32 19.08 -0.88 -8.63
CA GLN A 32 20.42 -1.45 -8.86
C GLN A 32 20.91 -2.27 -7.67
N ILE A 33 20.68 -1.80 -6.44
CA ILE A 33 21.00 -2.55 -5.22
C ILE A 33 20.19 -3.85 -5.17
N ILE A 34 18.88 -3.78 -5.43
CA ILE A 34 18.02 -4.97 -5.43
C ILE A 34 18.46 -5.97 -6.49
N ALA A 35 18.85 -5.50 -7.68
CA ALA A 35 19.36 -6.35 -8.76
C ALA A 35 20.69 -7.03 -8.38
N ALA A 36 21.67 -6.28 -7.87
CA ALA A 36 22.94 -6.83 -7.41
C ALA A 36 22.74 -7.84 -6.26
N GLY A 37 21.80 -7.54 -5.35
CA GLY A 37 21.46 -8.42 -4.24
C GLY A 37 20.81 -9.75 -4.64
N GLN A 38 20.34 -9.91 -5.89
CA GLN A 38 19.84 -11.21 -6.38
C GLN A 38 20.96 -12.24 -6.56
N SER A 39 22.17 -11.79 -6.91
CA SER A 39 23.36 -12.64 -7.01
C SER A 39 24.24 -12.59 -5.76
N GLU A 40 24.16 -11.51 -4.98
CA GLU A 40 24.99 -11.28 -3.79
C GLU A 40 24.14 -11.12 -2.51
N PRO A 41 23.89 -12.21 -1.76
CA PRO A 41 22.98 -12.20 -0.61
C PRO A 41 23.36 -11.19 0.49
N VAL A 42 24.65 -10.89 0.65
CA VAL A 42 25.12 -9.90 1.64
C VAL A 42 24.63 -8.50 1.30
N ILE A 43 24.62 -8.12 0.01
CA ILE A 43 24.08 -6.83 -0.45
C ILE A 43 22.58 -6.73 -0.16
N MET A 44 21.84 -7.82 -0.42
CA MET A 44 20.41 -7.87 -0.12
C MET A 44 20.13 -7.75 1.39
N ALA A 45 20.87 -8.49 2.22
CA ALA A 45 20.72 -8.45 3.67
C ALA A 45 20.95 -7.04 4.24
N GLU A 46 22.01 -6.37 3.80
CA GLU A 46 22.31 -4.99 4.18
C GLU A 46 21.22 -4.01 3.74
N PHE A 47 20.71 -4.15 2.51
CA PHE A 47 19.63 -3.31 2.01
C PHE A 47 18.33 -3.51 2.81
N LEU A 48 17.93 -4.75 3.06
CA LEU A 48 16.72 -5.05 3.83
C LEU A 48 16.82 -4.52 5.26
N SER A 49 17.95 -4.77 5.92
CA SER A 49 18.22 -4.32 7.30
C SER A 49 18.13 -2.80 7.42
N LYS A 50 18.83 -2.07 6.54
CA LYS A 50 18.98 -0.60 6.64
C LYS A 50 17.82 0.20 6.05
N PHE A 51 17.11 -0.34 5.07
CA PHE A 51 16.11 0.41 4.29
C PHE A 51 14.71 -0.16 4.35
N HIS A 52 14.54 -1.49 4.36
CA HIS A 52 13.22 -2.09 4.18
C HIS A 52 12.51 -2.38 5.51
N VAL A 53 13.21 -2.99 6.47
CA VAL A 53 12.63 -3.46 7.73
C VAL A 53 12.04 -2.31 8.54
N GLU A 54 12.79 -1.22 8.72
CA GLU A 54 12.31 -0.07 9.52
C GLU A 54 11.09 0.61 8.88
N ARG A 55 11.08 0.76 7.55
CA ARG A 55 9.95 1.35 6.82
C ARG A 55 8.72 0.45 6.88
N ALA A 56 8.90 -0.85 6.73
CA ALA A 56 7.84 -1.83 6.84
C ALA A 56 7.23 -1.83 8.26
N ALA A 57 8.05 -1.75 9.30
CA ALA A 57 7.57 -1.69 10.69
C ALA A 57 6.71 -0.45 10.96
N MET A 58 7.11 0.72 10.45
CA MET A 58 6.31 1.95 10.57
C MET A 58 4.97 1.86 9.83
N ALA A 59 4.97 1.29 8.62
CA ALA A 59 3.76 1.08 7.84
C ALA A 59 2.82 0.09 8.55
N ARG A 60 3.37 -1.02 9.07
CA ARG A 60 2.64 -2.08 9.78
C ARG A 60 1.81 -1.53 10.93
N GLY A 61 2.42 -0.73 11.82
CA GLY A 61 1.69 -0.11 12.94
C GLY A 61 0.55 0.81 12.50
N THR A 62 0.62 1.40 11.30
CA THR A 62 -0.47 2.21 10.74
C THR A 62 -1.55 1.36 10.07
N VAL A 63 -1.18 0.26 9.42
CA VAL A 63 -2.14 -0.72 8.88
C VAL A 63 -2.93 -1.38 10.02
N GLU A 64 -2.28 -1.74 11.11
CA GLU A 64 -2.95 -2.23 12.31
C GLU A 64 -4.00 -1.23 12.85
N ARG A 65 -3.64 0.06 12.91
CA ARG A 65 -4.57 1.14 13.29
C ARG A 65 -5.72 1.27 12.30
N LEU A 66 -5.44 1.17 11.00
CA LEU A 66 -6.46 1.18 9.94
C LEU A 66 -7.45 0.03 10.15
N MET A 67 -6.96 -1.19 10.35
CA MET A 67 -7.80 -2.37 10.52
C MET A 67 -8.63 -2.33 11.82
N ARG A 68 -8.15 -1.64 12.86
CA ARG A 68 -8.97 -1.33 14.06
C ARG A 68 -10.04 -0.28 13.78
N ALA A 69 -9.71 0.76 13.01
CA ALA A 69 -10.64 1.83 12.66
C ALA A 69 -11.69 1.39 11.62
N VAL A 70 -11.35 0.41 10.78
CA VAL A 70 -12.17 -0.09 9.67
C VAL A 70 -12.23 -1.62 9.70
N PRO A 71 -13.06 -2.23 10.58
CA PRO A 71 -13.09 -3.67 10.77
C PRO A 71 -13.40 -4.48 9.50
N SER A 72 -14.19 -3.93 8.57
CA SER A 72 -14.48 -4.59 7.30
C SER A 72 -13.25 -4.87 6.44
N ILE A 73 -12.17 -4.08 6.58
CA ILE A 73 -10.89 -4.38 5.92
C ILE A 73 -10.28 -5.62 6.53
N ARG A 74 -10.24 -5.70 7.86
CA ARG A 74 -9.68 -6.84 8.60
C ARG A 74 -10.41 -8.15 8.31
N GLU A 75 -11.73 -8.08 8.11
CA GLU A 75 -12.56 -9.23 7.76
C GLU A 75 -12.31 -9.73 6.34
N ARG A 76 -11.85 -8.85 5.43
CA ARG A 76 -11.60 -9.18 4.02
C ARG A 76 -10.17 -9.63 3.72
N ILE A 77 -9.17 -9.09 4.42
CA ILE A 77 -7.76 -9.35 4.12
C ILE A 77 -6.89 -9.31 5.38
N ALA A 78 -5.95 -10.27 5.46
CA ALA A 78 -4.92 -10.28 6.50
C ALA A 78 -3.96 -9.10 6.33
N GLU A 79 -3.40 -8.62 7.44
CA GLU A 79 -2.50 -7.46 7.49
C GLU A 79 -1.29 -7.59 6.57
N GLU A 80 -0.63 -8.74 6.60
CA GLU A 80 0.54 -9.03 5.76
C GLU A 80 0.19 -8.95 4.28
N ARG A 81 -0.97 -9.49 3.89
CA ARG A 81 -1.45 -9.47 2.52
C ARG A 81 -1.89 -8.07 2.08
N PHE A 82 -2.49 -7.29 2.98
CA PHE A 82 -2.81 -5.89 2.70
C PHE A 82 -1.53 -5.12 2.37
N MET A 83 -0.49 -5.26 3.21
CA MET A 83 0.79 -4.59 2.99
C MET A 83 1.45 -5.04 1.69
N GLU A 84 1.51 -6.35 1.43
CA GLU A 84 2.08 -6.91 0.21
C GLU A 84 1.40 -6.33 -1.04
N LEU A 85 0.06 -6.36 -1.10
CA LEU A 85 -0.69 -5.83 -2.24
C LEU A 85 -0.62 -4.30 -2.35
N PHE A 86 -0.58 -3.60 -1.22
CA PHE A 86 -0.54 -2.13 -1.22
C PHE A 86 0.78 -1.61 -1.78
N TYR A 87 1.91 -2.25 -1.44
CA TYR A 87 3.23 -1.78 -1.85
C TYR A 87 3.81 -2.48 -3.08
N SER A 88 3.29 -3.65 -3.49
CA SER A 88 3.82 -4.37 -4.65
C SER A 88 3.87 -3.54 -5.93
N PRO A 89 2.88 -2.69 -6.29
CA PRO A 89 2.87 -2.04 -7.60
C PRO A 89 3.97 -0.99 -7.75
N ILE A 90 4.40 -0.39 -6.64
CA ILE A 90 5.60 0.45 -6.62
C ILE A 90 6.83 -0.39 -6.99
N HIS A 91 7.03 -1.52 -6.32
CA HIS A 91 8.21 -2.38 -6.53
C HIS A 91 8.20 -3.03 -7.92
N THR A 92 7.05 -3.47 -8.41
CA THR A 92 6.91 -4.05 -9.75
C THR A 92 7.25 -3.03 -10.85
N ARG A 93 6.79 -1.78 -10.73
CA ARG A 93 7.16 -0.71 -11.67
C ARG A 93 8.64 -0.33 -11.54
N LEU A 94 9.16 -0.26 -10.32
CA LEU A 94 10.56 0.04 -10.03
C LEU A 94 11.53 -0.98 -10.67
N LEU A 95 11.23 -2.28 -10.52
CA LEU A 95 12.15 -3.35 -10.91
C LEU A 95 11.98 -3.75 -12.37
N LEU A 96 10.74 -3.89 -12.85
CA LEU A 96 10.50 -4.33 -14.23
C LEU A 96 10.56 -3.18 -15.23
N ARG A 97 10.43 -1.92 -14.78
CA ARG A 97 10.40 -0.70 -15.62
C ARG A 97 9.37 -0.74 -16.77
N HIS A 98 8.37 -1.62 -16.67
CA HIS A 98 7.31 -1.81 -17.67
C HIS A 98 6.36 -0.60 -17.77
N HIS A 99 6.21 0.17 -16.67
CA HIS A 99 5.51 1.45 -16.64
C HIS A 99 6.21 2.41 -15.65
N PRO A 100 6.18 3.73 -15.91
CA PRO A 100 6.81 4.70 -15.02
C PRO A 100 6.07 4.83 -13.68
N ILE A 101 6.78 5.25 -12.63
CA ILE A 101 6.18 5.73 -11.39
C ILE A 101 5.92 7.24 -11.57
N ASP A 102 4.93 7.58 -12.39
CA ASP A 102 4.62 8.97 -12.76
C ASP A 102 3.61 9.63 -11.83
N ARG A 103 3.31 10.92 -12.09
CA ARG A 103 2.37 11.69 -11.28
C ARG A 103 0.98 11.05 -11.26
N GLU A 104 0.51 10.51 -12.38
CA GLU A 104 -0.82 9.89 -12.45
C GLU A 104 -0.88 8.69 -11.51
N PHE A 105 0.05 7.74 -11.64
CA PHE A 105 0.15 6.56 -10.78
C PHE A 105 0.28 6.93 -9.30
N ILE A 106 1.10 7.94 -8.99
CA ILE A 106 1.26 8.43 -7.62
C ILE A 106 -0.09 8.90 -7.04
N GLN A 107 -0.91 9.57 -7.85
CA GLN A 107 -2.17 10.16 -7.36
C GLN A 107 -3.31 9.15 -7.31
N THR A 108 -3.44 8.27 -8.29
CA THR A 108 -4.65 7.44 -8.50
C THR A 108 -4.57 6.08 -7.81
N PHE A 109 -3.45 5.35 -7.97
CA PHE A 109 -3.34 3.97 -7.50
C PHE A 109 -3.72 3.78 -6.01
N PRO A 110 -3.15 4.52 -5.05
CA PRO A 110 -3.45 4.27 -3.64
C PRO A 110 -4.91 4.63 -3.30
N VAL A 111 -5.52 5.59 -4.01
CA VAL A 111 -6.94 5.93 -3.86
C VAL A 111 -7.82 4.82 -4.39
N ASP A 112 -7.52 4.30 -5.58
CA ASP A 112 -8.27 3.20 -6.19
C ASP A 112 -8.16 1.93 -5.36
N PHE A 113 -6.98 1.66 -4.79
CA PHE A 113 -6.77 0.54 -3.87
C PHE A 113 -7.69 0.64 -2.63
N PHE A 114 -7.75 1.81 -1.99
CA PHE A 114 -8.64 2.02 -0.85
C PHE A 114 -10.13 1.98 -1.22
N ARG A 115 -10.48 2.39 -2.45
CA ARG A 115 -11.86 2.32 -2.96
C ARG A 115 -12.37 0.88 -3.02
N VAL A 116 -11.51 -0.10 -3.31
CA VAL A 116 -11.86 -1.54 -3.24
C VAL A 116 -12.38 -1.94 -1.85
N PHE A 117 -11.88 -1.29 -0.81
CA PHE A 117 -12.29 -1.48 0.58
C PHE A 117 -13.43 -0.54 1.03
N GLY A 118 -14.00 0.25 0.12
CA GLY A 118 -15.06 1.23 0.43
C GLY A 118 -14.58 2.46 1.21
N VAL A 119 -13.27 2.72 1.23
CA VAL A 119 -12.69 3.92 1.80
C VAL A 119 -12.54 4.96 0.70
N GLU A 120 -13.18 6.12 0.86
CA GLU A 120 -13.14 7.19 -0.13
C GLU A 120 -12.40 8.42 0.39
N PHE A 121 -11.72 9.11 -0.52
CA PHE A 121 -11.00 10.36 -0.25
C PHE A 121 -11.54 11.48 -1.14
N ASP A 122 -11.34 12.71 -0.72
CA ASP A 122 -11.44 13.87 -1.61
C ASP A 122 -10.16 14.08 -2.45
N ASP A 123 -10.19 15.09 -3.32
CA ASP A 123 -9.06 15.41 -4.22
C ASP A 123 -7.79 15.82 -3.46
N GLY A 124 -7.93 16.28 -2.21
CA GLY A 124 -6.83 16.60 -1.30
C GLY A 124 -6.25 15.39 -0.57
N GLY A 125 -6.84 14.20 -0.74
CA GLY A 125 -6.46 12.99 -0.01
C GLY A 125 -6.96 12.96 1.43
N ARG A 126 -7.97 13.77 1.78
CA ARG A 126 -8.66 13.71 3.07
C ARG A 126 -9.77 12.67 3.01
N LEU A 127 -10.00 11.98 4.11
CA LEU A 127 -11.03 10.95 4.22
C LEU A 127 -12.41 11.58 4.03
N ARG A 128 -13.16 11.07 3.04
CA ARG A 128 -14.54 11.48 2.76
C ARG A 128 -15.54 10.54 3.41
N SER A 129 -15.33 9.23 3.28
CA SER A 129 -16.22 8.23 3.86
C SER A 129 -15.50 6.92 4.14
N LEU A 130 -16.05 6.19 5.11
CA LEU A 130 -15.68 4.82 5.46
C LEU A 130 -16.77 3.84 5.00
N PRO A 131 -16.44 2.56 4.79
CA PRO A 131 -17.43 1.55 4.44
C PRO A 131 -18.52 1.47 5.51
N ARG A 132 -19.78 1.45 5.08
CA ARG A 132 -20.93 1.29 5.98
C ARG A 132 -20.92 -0.11 6.58
N ALA A 133 -21.04 -0.21 7.90
CA ALA A 133 -21.22 -1.48 8.59
C ALA A 133 -22.41 -2.26 7.98
N GLY A 134 -22.16 -3.49 7.53
CA GLY A 134 -23.17 -4.38 6.95
C GLY A 134 -23.42 -4.29 5.44
N SER A 135 -22.69 -3.45 4.69
CA SER A 135 -22.89 -3.31 3.23
C SER A 135 -22.26 -4.42 2.36
N ASP A 136 -21.51 -5.34 2.96
CA ASP A 136 -20.77 -6.40 2.25
C ASP A 136 -21.52 -7.70 1.95
N THR A 137 -22.85 -7.70 2.08
CA THR A 137 -23.64 -8.88 1.70
C THR A 137 -23.87 -9.01 0.18
N ALA A 138 -23.38 -8.09 -0.65
CA ALA A 138 -23.60 -8.12 -2.10
C ALA A 138 -22.88 -9.28 -2.80
N THR A 139 -21.72 -9.73 -2.32
CA THR A 139 -21.00 -10.86 -2.92
C THR A 139 -21.48 -12.24 -2.41
N GLY A 140 -22.25 -12.27 -1.32
CA GLY A 140 -22.83 -13.49 -0.75
C GLY A 140 -24.10 -14.00 -1.45
N LYS A 141 -24.75 -13.18 -2.30
CA LYS A 141 -26.00 -13.57 -2.99
C LYS A 141 -25.80 -14.41 -4.25
N ILE A 142 -24.59 -14.47 -4.81
CA ILE A 142 -24.35 -15.21 -6.07
C ILE A 142 -24.17 -16.72 -5.81
N VAL A 143 -23.77 -17.13 -4.60
CA VAL A 143 -23.50 -18.55 -4.29
C VAL A 143 -24.72 -19.30 -3.74
N ARG A 144 -25.74 -18.61 -3.20
CA ARG A 144 -26.94 -19.25 -2.62
C ARG A 144 -28.12 -19.45 -3.58
N ALA A 145 -27.99 -19.07 -4.86
CA ALA A 145 -29.04 -19.30 -5.86
C ALA A 145 -28.92 -20.65 -6.60
N LYS A 146 -28.03 -21.56 -6.16
CA LYS A 146 -27.84 -22.90 -6.74
C LYS A 146 -27.63 -24.01 -5.70
N GLN A 147 -28.45 -24.04 -4.65
CA GLN A 147 -28.67 -25.23 -3.84
C GLN A 147 -30.15 -25.43 -3.59
#